data_AF-A0A3M6WMZ6-F1
#
_entry.id   AF-A0A3M6WMZ6-F1
#
_cell.length_a   1.000
_cell.length_b   1.000
_cell.length_c   1.000
_cell.angle_alpha   90.00
_cell.angle_beta   90.00
_cell.angle_gamma   90.00
#
_symmetry.space_group_name_H-M   'P 1'
#
loop_
_entity.id
_entity.type
_entity.pdbx_description
1 polymer ?
#
loop_
_entity_poly.entity_id
_entity_poly.type
_entity_poly.pdbx_seq_one_letter_code
_entity_poly.pdbx_strand_id
1 'polypeptide(L)'
;MTPLAKDASTSDGIDNVREEGNNQLRFLIVGAGSRGAAYAAAILRSGRAVVAAVVEPVPFKRQLLGSQCIWQDTRVPKSHQEFEDWKDFIMFERQRRKDAAAGIPVPPGVDGVFVCVRDGLHAPVVNDLAPLGLHIMCEKPLATSLSDCLSIQRTLNAQPEPRVFAIGHVLRYSPHNMLLRHLLLEEKAVGEVLSMEHTEPIGAPKIYYDKHLEKGITKWPIDVVNPKVPGIFEDQGKEAARSALFATLANDYDAASTPTQDIEDRSWYGRCVWESDNDVCDDQTVPFTWEDDPAVERGAKTAIFHMIAQTLAQCERRGRIYGTTGEIAYDSQSITVHDFKSGETKTHKPEVPVNSHHGGGDDGLTQCFLNAVKAVKERSMDVPEAQRYYMGCTLEDVIRSHAAVFAAEEARREKKVISWKEWWERNVVT
;
A
#
# COMPACT_ATOMS: atom_id res chain seq x y z
N MET A 1 -12.14 -14.01 -5.79
CA MET A 1 -11.37 -15.26 -5.88
C MET A 1 -10.00 -14.86 -6.40
N THR A 2 -9.00 -14.74 -5.54
CA THR A 2 -7.61 -14.53 -5.99
C THR A 2 -6.99 -15.91 -6.00
N PRO A 3 -6.59 -16.49 -7.14
CA PRO A 3 -5.92 -17.78 -7.14
C PRO A 3 -4.62 -17.63 -6.33
N LEU A 4 -4.36 -18.57 -5.42
CA LEU A 4 -2.99 -18.86 -5.01
C LEU A 4 -2.21 -19.07 -6.30
N ALA A 5 -1.15 -18.30 -6.51
CA ALA A 5 -0.25 -18.49 -7.63
C ALA A 5 0.37 -19.88 -7.50
N LYS A 6 -0.26 -20.88 -8.11
CA LYS A 6 0.36 -22.15 -8.41
C LYS A 6 1.25 -21.90 -9.64
N ASP A 7 2.47 -22.38 -9.53
CA ASP A 7 3.52 -22.41 -10.55
C ASP A 7 4.40 -21.16 -10.66
N ALA A 8 5.31 -21.01 -9.69
CA ALA A 8 6.63 -20.46 -9.93
C ALA A 8 7.63 -21.63 -10.05
N SER A 9 7.63 -22.34 -11.19
CA SER A 9 8.70 -23.26 -11.53
C SER A 9 9.92 -22.47 -12.02
N THR A 10 11.06 -22.74 -11.40
CA THR A 10 12.40 -22.22 -11.74
C THR A 10 12.93 -22.74 -13.09
N SER A 11 13.85 -21.95 -13.69
CA SER A 11 14.79 -22.26 -14.79
C SER A 11 14.24 -22.11 -16.23
N ASP A 12 14.94 -21.59 -17.25
CA ASP A 12 16.30 -21.04 -17.47
C ASP A 12 16.27 -20.20 -18.77
N GLY A 13 17.24 -19.30 -18.98
CA GLY A 13 17.58 -18.78 -20.32
C GLY A 13 17.41 -17.27 -20.51
N ILE A 14 18.49 -16.53 -20.24
CA ILE A 14 18.69 -15.17 -20.74
C ILE A 14 18.99 -15.30 -22.23
N ASP A 15 18.02 -14.94 -23.07
CA ASP A 15 18.18 -14.22 -24.32
C ASP A 15 16.83 -14.21 -25.05
N ASN A 16 16.16 -13.06 -25.05
CA ASN A 16 15.18 -12.74 -26.09
C ASN A 16 15.03 -11.22 -26.19
N VAL A 17 15.44 -10.72 -27.35
CA VAL A 17 15.18 -9.35 -27.82
C VAL A 17 13.68 -9.08 -27.70
N ARG A 18 13.31 -8.07 -26.91
CA ARG A 18 11.91 -7.67 -26.70
C ARG A 18 11.42 -6.92 -27.94
N GLU A 19 10.67 -7.59 -28.81
CA GLU A 19 9.76 -6.88 -29.71
C GLU A 19 8.68 -6.21 -28.86
N GLU A 20 8.58 -4.88 -28.91
CA GLU A 20 7.49 -4.10 -28.31
C GLU A 20 6.17 -4.44 -29.03
N GLY A 21 5.57 -5.56 -28.67
CA GLY A 21 4.23 -5.93 -29.11
C GLY A 21 3.22 -4.90 -28.61
N ASN A 22 2.35 -4.44 -29.52
CA ASN A 22 1.31 -3.41 -29.34
C ASN A 22 0.23 -3.74 -28.26
N ASN A 23 0.47 -4.72 -27.39
CA ASN A 23 -0.50 -5.28 -26.43
C ASN A 23 -0.02 -5.28 -24.97
N GLN A 24 1.16 -4.74 -24.67
CA GLN A 24 1.67 -4.67 -23.30
C GLN A 24 1.00 -3.54 -22.51
N LEU A 25 0.66 -3.78 -21.24
CA LEU A 25 0.06 -2.74 -20.39
C LEU A 25 1.07 -1.63 -20.06
N ARG A 26 0.61 -0.38 -20.01
CA ARG A 26 1.47 0.81 -19.86
C ARG A 26 1.04 1.63 -18.65
N PHE A 27 1.96 1.91 -17.72
CA PHE A 27 1.62 2.62 -16.49
C PHE A 27 2.45 3.90 -16.28
N LEU A 28 1.79 4.91 -15.73
CA LEU A 28 2.42 6.11 -15.18
C LEU A 28 2.78 5.85 -13.69
N ILE A 29 3.97 6.28 -13.26
CA ILE A 29 4.31 6.40 -11.83
C ILE A 29 4.25 7.87 -11.44
N VAL A 30 3.43 8.21 -10.44
CA VAL A 30 3.39 9.56 -9.83
C VAL A 30 4.01 9.48 -8.45
N GLY A 31 5.17 10.11 -8.27
CA GLY A 31 6.03 10.00 -7.10
C GLY A 31 7.09 8.90 -7.26
N ALA A 32 8.35 9.30 -7.47
CA ALA A 32 9.49 8.40 -7.69
C ALA A 32 10.33 8.20 -6.41
N GLY A 33 9.66 8.20 -5.25
CA GLY A 33 10.25 7.81 -3.97
C GLY A 33 10.38 6.30 -3.80
N SER A 34 10.65 5.85 -2.57
CA SER A 34 10.83 4.43 -2.25
C SER A 34 9.67 3.55 -2.72
N ARG A 35 8.41 3.97 -2.48
CA ARG A 35 7.22 3.22 -2.92
C ARG A 35 7.05 3.21 -4.44
N GLY A 36 7.21 4.36 -5.09
CA GLY A 36 7.15 4.47 -6.56
C GLY A 36 8.18 3.57 -7.25
N ALA A 37 9.42 3.57 -6.75
CA ALA A 37 10.47 2.68 -7.22
C ALA A 37 10.16 1.19 -6.98
N ALA A 38 9.59 0.84 -5.82
CA ALA A 38 9.20 -0.53 -5.51
C ALA A 38 8.12 -1.05 -6.48
N TYR A 39 7.09 -0.27 -6.76
CA TYR A 39 6.06 -0.64 -7.73
C TYR A 39 6.57 -0.64 -9.17
N ALA A 40 7.40 0.33 -9.56
CA ALA A 40 8.06 0.33 -10.86
C ALA A 40 8.87 -0.96 -11.07
N ALA A 41 9.63 -1.38 -10.05
CA ALA A 41 10.38 -2.62 -10.09
C ALA A 41 9.46 -3.87 -10.14
N ALA A 42 8.35 -3.87 -9.40
CA ALA A 42 7.36 -4.96 -9.44
C ALA A 42 6.69 -5.07 -10.83
N ILE A 43 6.36 -3.94 -11.46
CA ILE A 43 5.85 -3.87 -12.84
C ILE A 43 6.86 -4.51 -13.80
N LEU A 44 8.14 -4.15 -13.71
CA LEU A 44 9.18 -4.71 -14.59
C LEU A 44 9.39 -6.21 -14.35
N ARG A 45 9.46 -6.64 -13.09
CA ARG A 45 9.58 -8.06 -12.71
C ARG A 45 8.41 -8.90 -13.21
N SER A 46 7.23 -8.29 -13.39
CA SER A 46 6.07 -9.01 -13.90
C SER A 46 6.26 -9.55 -15.32
N GLY A 47 7.08 -8.89 -16.13
CA GLY A 47 7.20 -9.14 -17.57
C GLY A 47 5.95 -8.82 -18.40
N ARG A 48 4.86 -8.32 -17.79
CA ARG A 48 3.53 -8.16 -18.41
C ARG A 48 3.16 -6.71 -18.71
N ALA A 49 3.92 -5.77 -18.16
CA ALA A 49 3.64 -4.35 -18.23
C ALA A 49 4.95 -3.54 -18.29
N VAL A 50 4.84 -2.27 -18.71
CA VAL A 50 5.95 -1.31 -18.71
C VAL A 50 5.60 -0.07 -17.91
N VAL A 51 6.64 0.56 -17.37
CA VAL A 51 6.56 1.93 -16.89
C VAL A 51 6.77 2.84 -18.10
N ALA A 52 5.74 3.60 -18.47
CA ALA A 52 5.73 4.41 -19.69
C ALA A 52 6.14 5.86 -19.45
N ALA A 53 5.85 6.38 -18.25
CA ALA A 53 6.20 7.73 -17.85
C ALA A 53 6.35 7.84 -16.33
N VAL A 54 7.04 8.89 -15.88
CA VAL A 54 7.20 9.25 -14.47
C VAL A 54 6.87 10.73 -14.23
N VAL A 55 6.12 11.00 -13.15
CA VAL A 55 5.91 12.34 -12.61
C VAL A 55 6.61 12.41 -11.26
N GLU A 56 7.55 13.34 -11.10
CA GLU A 56 8.28 13.55 -9.84
C GLU A 56 8.92 14.92 -9.85
N PRO A 57 8.67 15.82 -8.89
CA PRO A 57 9.24 17.17 -8.92
C PRO A 57 10.76 17.18 -8.74
N VAL A 58 11.34 16.24 -7.98
CA VAL A 58 12.79 16.20 -7.73
C VAL A 58 13.55 15.63 -8.94
N PRO A 59 14.35 16.42 -9.67
CA PRO A 59 14.97 15.98 -10.93
C PRO A 59 15.83 14.72 -10.77
N PHE A 60 16.61 14.64 -9.68
CA PHE A 60 17.44 13.46 -9.42
C PHE A 60 16.62 12.18 -9.31
N LYS A 61 15.51 12.18 -8.56
CA LYS A 61 14.65 11.00 -8.39
C LYS A 61 13.95 10.62 -9.69
N ARG A 62 13.46 11.63 -10.42
CA ARG A 62 12.81 11.47 -11.72
C ARG A 62 13.75 10.81 -12.74
N GLN A 63 14.98 11.33 -12.85
CA GLN A 63 16.01 10.79 -13.73
C GLN A 63 16.49 9.39 -13.30
N LEU A 64 16.63 9.15 -11.99
CA LEU A 64 17.03 7.85 -11.47
C LEU A 64 16.01 6.76 -11.84
N LEU A 65 14.73 6.95 -11.51
CA LEU A 65 13.69 5.96 -11.83
C LEU A 65 13.57 5.78 -13.35
N GLY A 66 13.52 6.89 -14.10
CA GLY A 66 13.34 6.80 -15.54
C GLY A 66 14.50 6.13 -16.28
N SER A 67 15.75 6.39 -15.87
CA SER A 67 16.92 5.72 -16.45
C SER A 67 17.00 4.23 -16.10
N GLN A 68 16.34 3.79 -15.02
CA GLN A 68 16.27 2.39 -14.60
C GLN A 68 15.09 1.65 -15.24
N CYS A 69 14.01 2.35 -15.58
CA CYS A 69 12.75 1.70 -15.93
C CYS A 69 12.19 2.05 -17.31
N ILE A 70 12.45 3.26 -17.84
CA ILE A 70 11.71 3.85 -18.96
C ILE A 70 12.60 4.12 -20.18
N TRP A 71 13.79 4.70 -19.97
CA TRP A 71 14.74 5.07 -21.04
C TRP A 71 16.12 4.44 -20.82
N GLN A 72 16.12 3.14 -20.48
CA GLN A 72 17.33 2.38 -20.15
C GLN A 72 18.38 2.42 -21.27
N ASP A 73 17.92 2.30 -22.52
CA ASP A 73 18.80 2.21 -23.69
C ASP A 73 19.33 3.59 -24.13
N THR A 74 18.47 4.60 -24.14
CA THR A 74 18.84 5.93 -24.66
C THR A 74 19.51 6.81 -23.60
N ARG A 75 19.32 6.49 -22.31
CA ARG A 75 19.75 7.31 -21.16
C ARG A 75 19.22 8.75 -21.17
N VAL A 76 18.35 9.10 -22.10
CA VAL A 76 17.74 10.42 -22.29
C VAL A 76 16.23 10.24 -22.49
N PRO A 77 15.39 10.94 -21.72
CA PRO A 77 13.94 10.86 -21.83
C PRO A 77 13.43 11.55 -23.10
N LYS A 78 12.41 10.97 -23.72
CA LYS A 78 11.56 11.66 -24.69
C LYS A 78 10.58 12.59 -23.96
N SER A 79 10.05 13.59 -24.66
CA SER A 79 9.14 14.60 -24.09
C SER A 79 7.85 14.06 -23.46
N HIS A 80 7.49 12.81 -23.72
CA HIS A 80 6.30 12.14 -23.16
C HIS A 80 6.61 11.15 -22.02
N GLN A 81 7.87 11.05 -21.59
CA GLN A 81 8.32 10.04 -20.63
C GLN A 81 8.58 10.59 -19.23
N GLU A 82 8.77 11.90 -19.08
CA GLU A 82 8.96 12.52 -17.77
C GLU A 82 8.21 13.84 -17.63
N PHE A 83 7.72 14.10 -16.42
CA PHE A 83 6.98 15.31 -16.08
C PHE A 83 7.36 15.77 -14.67
N GLU A 84 7.37 17.08 -14.44
CA GLU A 84 7.65 17.65 -13.12
C GLU A 84 6.40 17.63 -12.23
N ASP A 85 5.26 18.05 -12.78
CA ASP A 85 3.95 18.05 -12.12
C ASP A 85 2.98 17.08 -12.82
N TRP A 86 2.04 16.48 -12.06
CA TRP A 86 1.00 15.61 -12.64
C TRP A 86 0.06 16.40 -13.55
N LYS A 87 -0.08 17.71 -13.33
CA LYS A 87 -0.84 18.62 -14.19
C LYS A 87 -0.23 18.72 -15.58
N ASP A 88 1.10 18.69 -15.69
CA ASP A 88 1.80 18.67 -16.98
C ASP A 88 1.48 17.39 -17.76
N PHE A 89 1.47 16.24 -17.06
CA PHE A 89 1.04 14.98 -17.64
C PHE A 89 -0.42 15.05 -18.11
N ILE A 90 -1.33 15.64 -17.33
CA ILE A 90 -2.74 15.78 -17.71
C ILE A 90 -2.88 16.64 -18.98
N MET A 91 -2.17 17.76 -19.05
CA MET A 91 -2.16 18.62 -20.25
C MET A 91 -1.66 17.86 -21.48
N PHE A 92 -0.53 17.16 -21.32
CA PHE A 92 0.04 16.31 -22.36
C PHE A 92 -0.95 15.22 -22.81
N GLU A 93 -1.54 14.45 -21.89
CA GLU A 93 -2.41 13.32 -22.22
C GLU A 93 -3.71 13.80 -22.89
N ARG A 94 -4.26 14.94 -22.46
CA ARG A 94 -5.42 15.55 -23.13
C ARG A 94 -5.09 15.97 -24.56
N GLN A 95 -3.93 16.60 -24.77
CA GLN A 95 -3.51 16.99 -26.11
C GLN A 95 -3.22 15.76 -26.98
N ARG A 96 -2.51 14.77 -26.45
CA ARG A 96 -2.22 13.50 -27.11
C ARG A 96 -3.50 12.79 -27.59
N ARG A 97 -4.56 12.78 -26.78
CA ARG A 97 -5.86 12.20 -27.16
C ARG A 97 -6.56 12.99 -28.27
N LYS A 98 -6.49 14.33 -28.23
CA LYS A 98 -7.03 15.19 -29.31
C LYS A 98 -6.29 14.94 -30.62
N ASP A 99 -4.97 14.90 -30.58
CA ASP A 99 -4.11 14.65 -31.73
C ASP A 99 -4.36 13.25 -32.31
N ALA A 100 -4.46 12.23 -31.45
CA ALA A 100 -4.84 10.88 -31.86
C ALA A 100 -6.20 10.82 -32.56
N ALA A 101 -7.22 11.50 -32.02
CA ALA A 101 -8.55 11.57 -32.62
C ALA A 101 -8.55 12.34 -33.96
N ALA A 102 -7.61 13.26 -34.15
CA ALA A 102 -7.38 13.96 -35.41
C ALA A 102 -6.51 13.17 -36.41
N GLY A 103 -6.08 11.95 -36.07
CA GLY A 103 -5.22 11.12 -36.92
C GLY A 103 -3.76 11.58 -36.96
N ILE A 104 -3.35 12.49 -36.08
CA ILE A 104 -1.95 12.92 -35.93
C ILE A 104 -1.19 11.79 -35.21
N PRO A 105 -0.03 11.36 -35.73
CA PRO A 105 0.81 10.37 -35.04
C PRO A 105 1.21 10.85 -33.65
N VAL A 106 0.90 10.04 -32.63
CA VAL A 106 1.22 10.31 -31.23
C VAL A 106 1.91 9.12 -30.57
N PRO A 107 2.67 9.33 -29.50
CA PRO A 107 3.15 8.21 -28.69
C PRO A 107 1.99 7.40 -28.08
N PRO A 108 2.21 6.12 -27.73
CA PRO A 108 1.21 5.32 -27.03
C PRO A 108 0.88 5.92 -25.65
N GLY A 109 -0.41 5.90 -25.29
CA GLY A 109 -0.89 6.36 -23.98
C GLY A 109 -0.57 5.38 -22.84
N VAL A 110 -1.15 5.66 -21.67
CA VAL A 110 -1.10 4.78 -20.49
C VAL A 110 -2.47 4.17 -20.20
N ASP A 111 -2.49 2.95 -19.68
CA ASP A 111 -3.69 2.23 -19.24
C ASP A 111 -4.05 2.57 -17.78
N GLY A 112 -3.05 2.86 -16.96
CA GLY A 112 -3.26 3.16 -15.55
C GLY A 112 -2.13 3.96 -14.91
N VAL A 113 -2.28 4.23 -13.63
CA VAL A 113 -1.36 5.02 -12.82
C VAL A 113 -1.16 4.40 -11.44
N PHE A 114 0.08 4.47 -10.96
CA PHE A 114 0.45 4.22 -9.57
C PHE A 114 0.73 5.57 -8.91
N VAL A 115 -0.10 5.93 -7.92
CA VAL A 115 0.01 7.16 -7.13
C VAL A 115 0.75 6.86 -5.84
N CYS A 116 1.98 7.35 -5.76
CA CYS A 116 2.99 7.06 -4.72
C CYS A 116 3.59 8.37 -4.18
N VAL A 117 2.76 9.41 -4.05
CA VAL A 117 3.15 10.74 -3.54
C VAL A 117 3.06 10.78 -2.01
N ARG A 118 3.29 11.94 -1.41
CA ARG A 118 3.05 12.14 0.04
C ARG A 118 1.55 12.02 0.35
N ASP A 119 1.24 11.57 1.56
CA ASP A 119 -0.12 11.26 2.02
C ASP A 119 -1.15 12.38 1.73
N GLY A 120 -0.79 13.64 1.98
CA GLY A 120 -1.66 14.81 1.72
C GLY A 120 -1.92 15.12 0.24
N LEU A 121 -1.15 14.51 -0.68
CA LEU A 121 -1.29 14.71 -2.11
C LEU A 121 -2.10 13.61 -2.81
N HIS A 122 -2.48 12.52 -2.12
CA HIS A 122 -3.25 11.44 -2.74
C HIS A 122 -4.59 11.93 -3.30
N ALA A 123 -5.37 12.66 -2.50
CA ALA A 123 -6.67 13.17 -2.92
C ALA A 123 -6.62 14.13 -4.12
N PRO A 124 -5.80 15.21 -4.12
CA PRO A 124 -5.72 16.08 -5.30
C PRO A 124 -5.23 15.33 -6.55
N VAL A 125 -4.22 14.46 -6.44
CA VAL A 125 -3.70 13.71 -7.58
C VAL A 125 -4.73 12.74 -8.15
N VAL A 126 -5.42 11.96 -7.31
CA VAL A 126 -6.45 11.01 -7.75
C VAL A 126 -7.63 11.75 -8.37
N ASN A 127 -8.08 12.84 -7.75
CA ASN A 127 -9.19 13.64 -8.26
C ASN A 127 -8.89 14.27 -9.63
N ASP A 128 -7.68 14.78 -9.83
CA ASP A 128 -7.28 15.40 -11.09
C ASP A 128 -7.07 14.38 -12.23
N LEU A 129 -6.58 13.17 -11.90
CA LEU A 129 -6.30 12.12 -12.88
C LEU A 129 -7.54 11.28 -13.23
N ALA A 130 -8.49 11.10 -12.31
CA ALA A 130 -9.68 10.27 -12.53
C ALA A 130 -10.46 10.60 -13.83
N PRO A 131 -10.67 11.89 -14.21
CA PRO A 131 -11.32 12.26 -15.48
C PRO A 131 -10.62 11.75 -16.75
N LEU A 132 -9.37 11.30 -16.66
CA LEU A 132 -8.68 10.66 -17.79
C LEU A 132 -9.14 9.21 -18.00
N GLY A 133 -9.96 8.64 -17.10
CA GLY A 133 -10.45 7.26 -17.20
C GLY A 133 -9.32 6.23 -17.10
N LEU A 134 -8.32 6.50 -16.25
CA LEU A 134 -7.21 5.58 -15.98
C LEU A 134 -7.59 4.59 -14.88
N HIS A 135 -7.02 3.39 -14.93
CA HIS A 135 -6.99 2.49 -13.77
C HIS A 135 -6.03 3.05 -12.72
N ILE A 136 -6.40 3.02 -11.43
CA ILE A 136 -5.62 3.70 -10.38
C ILE A 136 -5.23 2.71 -9.29
N MET A 137 -3.93 2.67 -8.96
CA MET A 137 -3.41 2.12 -7.71
C MET A 137 -2.89 3.29 -6.87
N CYS A 138 -3.47 3.53 -5.71
CA CYS A 138 -3.05 4.59 -4.79
C CYS A 138 -2.37 3.99 -3.56
N GLU A 139 -1.24 4.56 -3.13
CA GLU A 139 -0.64 4.19 -1.85
C GLU A 139 -1.54 4.55 -0.65
N LYS A 140 -1.28 3.89 0.48
CA LYS A 140 -1.97 4.15 1.75
C LYS A 140 -1.24 5.22 2.57
N PRO A 141 -1.95 5.98 3.42
CA PRO A 141 -3.40 6.01 3.58
C PRO A 141 -4.09 6.62 2.35
N LEU A 142 -5.37 6.30 2.10
CA LEU A 142 -6.12 6.86 0.98
C LEU A 142 -6.11 8.40 1.00
N ALA A 143 -6.32 8.98 2.18
CA ALA A 143 -6.12 10.40 2.46
C ALA A 143 -5.94 10.60 3.98
N THR A 144 -5.54 11.80 4.38
CA THR A 144 -5.34 12.20 5.79
C THR A 144 -6.62 12.71 6.45
N SER A 145 -7.71 12.86 5.70
CA SER A 145 -9.01 13.27 6.22
C SER A 145 -10.14 12.41 5.64
N LEU A 146 -11.25 12.30 6.39
CA LEU A 146 -12.44 11.59 5.90
C LEU A 146 -13.05 12.31 4.70
N SER A 147 -13.12 13.65 4.74
CA SER A 147 -13.64 14.47 3.63
C SER A 147 -12.89 14.22 2.33
N ASP A 148 -11.57 14.04 2.39
CA ASP A 148 -10.76 13.75 1.21
C ASP A 148 -10.93 12.32 0.71
N CYS A 149 -11.09 11.34 1.61
CA CYS A 149 -11.47 9.98 1.24
C CYS A 149 -12.81 9.97 0.46
N LEU A 150 -13.81 10.72 0.95
CA LEU A 150 -15.12 10.85 0.31
C LEU A 150 -15.06 11.68 -0.98
N SER A 151 -14.15 12.66 -1.06
CA SER A 151 -13.86 13.39 -2.30
C SER A 151 -13.39 12.44 -3.40
N ILE A 152 -12.41 11.57 -3.09
CA ILE A 152 -11.94 10.53 -4.01
C ILE A 152 -13.09 9.60 -4.41
N GLN A 153 -13.88 9.11 -3.45
CA GLN A 153 -15.01 8.23 -3.72
C GLN A 153 -16.01 8.86 -4.70
N ARG A 154 -16.42 10.11 -4.43
CA ARG A 154 -17.35 10.86 -5.29
C ARG A 154 -16.79 11.05 -6.70
N THR A 155 -15.52 11.43 -6.82
CA THR A 155 -14.90 11.62 -8.12
C THR A 155 -14.83 10.33 -8.92
N LEU A 156 -14.44 9.20 -8.29
CA LEU A 156 -14.38 7.90 -8.97
C LEU A 156 -15.77 7.40 -9.37
N ASN A 157 -16.78 7.56 -8.51
CA ASN A 157 -18.16 7.16 -8.81
C ASN A 157 -18.83 8.03 -9.89
N ALA A 158 -18.38 9.29 -10.06
CA ALA A 158 -18.90 10.19 -11.08
C ALA A 158 -18.33 9.93 -12.49
N GLN A 159 -17.37 9.01 -12.63
CA GLN A 159 -16.81 8.69 -13.94
C GLN A 159 -17.85 7.97 -14.82
N PRO A 160 -17.90 8.26 -16.14
CA PRO A 160 -18.91 7.66 -17.03
C PRO A 160 -18.75 6.14 -17.16
N GLU A 161 -17.50 5.67 -17.05
CA GLU A 161 -17.16 4.25 -17.07
C GLU A 161 -16.36 3.93 -15.80
N PRO A 162 -16.69 2.84 -15.08
CA PRO A 162 -15.95 2.45 -13.89
C PRO A 162 -14.50 2.10 -14.25
N ARG A 163 -13.59 2.28 -13.30
CA ARG A 163 -12.18 1.87 -13.42
C ARG A 163 -11.77 1.04 -12.24
N VAL A 164 -10.92 0.04 -12.48
CA VAL A 164 -10.25 -0.70 -11.41
C VAL A 164 -9.51 0.29 -10.50
N PHE A 165 -9.80 0.22 -9.21
CA PHE A 165 -9.18 1.02 -8.17
C PHE A 165 -8.56 0.12 -7.12
N ALA A 166 -7.28 0.34 -6.84
CA ALA A 166 -6.51 -0.39 -5.85
C ALA A 166 -5.93 0.58 -4.81
N ILE A 167 -5.80 0.09 -3.58
CA ILE A 167 -5.16 0.80 -2.47
C ILE A 167 -3.96 -0.02 -1.99
N GLY A 168 -2.91 0.64 -1.51
CA GLY A 168 -1.64 0.07 -1.01
C GLY A 168 -1.74 -0.84 0.22
N HIS A 169 -2.85 -1.55 0.45
CA HIS A 169 -3.01 -2.59 1.47
C HIS A 169 -2.30 -3.90 1.06
N VAL A 170 -0.98 -3.80 0.83
CA VAL A 170 -0.13 -4.84 0.21
C VAL A 170 -0.13 -6.16 0.98
N LEU A 171 -0.32 -6.11 2.30
CA LEU A 171 -0.34 -7.31 3.13
C LEU A 171 -1.46 -8.29 2.75
N ARG A 172 -2.56 -7.82 2.15
CA ARG A 172 -3.63 -8.70 1.64
C ARG A 172 -3.13 -9.72 0.61
N TYR A 173 -2.01 -9.41 -0.05
CA TYR A 173 -1.45 -10.17 -1.17
C TYR A 173 -0.11 -10.83 -0.83
N SER A 174 0.33 -10.79 0.44
CA SER A 174 1.48 -11.59 0.85
C SER A 174 1.09 -13.07 0.88
N PRO A 175 2.00 -14.01 0.53
CA PRO A 175 1.72 -15.44 0.60
C PRO A 175 1.23 -15.88 1.99
N HIS A 176 1.75 -15.25 3.04
CA HIS A 176 1.32 -15.49 4.41
C HIS A 176 -0.17 -15.16 4.63
N ASN A 177 -0.60 -13.93 4.32
CA ASN A 177 -2.00 -13.55 4.54
C ASN A 177 -2.95 -14.21 3.54
N MET A 178 -2.49 -14.50 2.32
CA MET A 178 -3.27 -15.28 1.36
C MET A 178 -3.53 -16.70 1.89
N LEU A 179 -2.52 -17.35 2.48
CA LEU A 179 -2.69 -18.65 3.12
C LEU A 179 -3.60 -18.56 4.35
N LEU A 180 -3.41 -17.56 5.22
CA LEU A 180 -4.29 -17.36 6.37
C LEU A 180 -5.76 -17.20 5.94
N ARG A 181 -5.99 -16.40 4.90
CA ARG A 181 -7.31 -16.19 4.29
C ARG A 181 -7.87 -17.49 3.70
N HIS A 182 -7.05 -18.28 3.01
CA HIS A 182 -7.46 -19.58 2.44
C HIS A 182 -7.87 -20.57 3.54
N LEU A 183 -7.06 -20.70 4.60
CA LEU A 183 -7.36 -21.55 5.75
C LEU A 183 -8.69 -21.17 6.42
N LEU A 184 -8.94 -19.86 6.58
CA LEU A 184 -10.14 -19.36 7.25
C LEU A 184 -11.40 -19.46 6.39
N LEU A 185 -11.32 -19.07 5.11
CA LEU A 185 -12.51 -18.85 4.29
C LEU A 185 -12.81 -19.99 3.32
N GLU A 186 -11.80 -20.76 2.91
CA GLU A 186 -11.95 -21.83 1.93
C GLU A 186 -11.87 -23.21 2.60
N GLU A 187 -10.81 -23.47 3.37
CA GLU A 187 -10.72 -24.72 4.14
C GLU A 187 -11.61 -24.73 5.37
N LYS A 188 -12.04 -23.55 5.84
CA LYS A 188 -12.79 -23.37 7.11
C LYS A 188 -12.12 -24.12 8.27
N ALA A 189 -10.80 -24.00 8.37
CA ALA A 189 -9.96 -24.81 9.24
C ALA A 189 -10.28 -24.70 10.74
N VAL A 190 -11.03 -23.66 11.15
CA VAL A 190 -11.52 -23.47 12.52
C VAL A 190 -13.05 -23.38 12.60
N GLY A 191 -13.75 -23.76 11.53
CA GLY A 191 -15.20 -23.54 11.39
C GLY A 191 -15.54 -22.06 11.32
N GLU A 192 -16.65 -21.66 11.94
CA GLU A 192 -17.04 -20.26 12.00
C GLU A 192 -16.13 -19.47 12.94
N VAL A 193 -15.60 -18.33 12.48
CA VAL A 193 -14.77 -17.42 13.27
C VAL A 193 -15.62 -16.74 14.35
N LEU A 194 -15.17 -16.80 15.60
CA LEU A 194 -15.85 -16.23 16.76
C LEU A 194 -15.15 -14.94 17.23
N SER A 195 -13.82 -14.98 17.33
CA SER A 195 -13.03 -13.86 17.82
C SER A 195 -11.67 -13.79 17.14
N MET A 196 -11.12 -12.58 17.01
CA MET A 196 -9.74 -12.37 16.61
C MET A 196 -9.02 -11.35 17.50
N GLU A 197 -7.73 -11.59 17.68
CA GLU A 197 -6.78 -10.66 18.27
C GLU A 197 -5.64 -10.46 17.27
N HIS A 198 -5.34 -9.22 16.93
CA HIS A 198 -4.26 -8.85 16.04
C HIS A 198 -3.40 -7.78 16.69
N THR A 199 -2.09 -8.02 16.74
CA THR A 199 -1.11 -7.06 17.23
C THR A 199 -0.21 -6.57 16.11
N GLU A 200 -0.12 -5.25 15.95
CA GLU A 200 0.82 -4.54 15.10
C GLU A 200 1.92 -3.91 15.97
N PRO A 201 3.11 -4.53 16.05
CA PRO A 201 4.20 -4.01 16.84
C PRO A 201 5.10 -3.05 16.04
N ILE A 202 5.03 -1.75 16.32
CA ILE A 202 5.79 -0.71 15.61
C ILE A 202 6.34 0.33 16.59
N GLY A 203 7.66 0.54 16.59
CA GLY A 203 8.33 1.60 17.34
C GLY A 203 9.53 2.16 16.56
N ALA A 204 9.53 3.48 16.32
CA ALA A 204 10.51 4.14 15.46
C ALA A 204 11.99 3.89 15.88
N PRO A 205 12.43 4.13 17.13
CA PRO A 205 13.83 3.90 17.51
C PRO A 205 14.29 2.46 17.25
N LYS A 206 13.45 1.47 17.57
CA LYS A 206 13.82 0.06 17.37
C LYS A 206 13.90 -0.32 15.90
N ILE A 207 13.05 0.29 15.06
CA ILE A 207 13.09 0.07 13.61
C ILE A 207 14.36 0.69 13.05
N TYR A 208 14.59 1.99 13.24
CA TYR A 208 15.68 2.69 12.56
C TYR A 208 17.04 2.40 13.19
N TYR A 209 17.14 2.35 14.52
CA TYR A 209 18.42 2.09 15.18
C TYR A 209 18.68 0.59 15.33
N ASP A 210 17.97 -0.11 16.23
CA ASP A 210 18.29 -1.49 16.62
C ASP A 210 18.26 -2.49 15.45
N LYS A 211 17.24 -2.39 14.58
CA LYS A 211 17.08 -3.31 13.45
C LYS A 211 17.93 -2.95 12.23
N HIS A 212 18.38 -1.72 12.08
CA HIS A 212 19.09 -1.26 10.87
C HIS A 212 20.46 -0.64 11.17
N LEU A 213 20.50 0.60 11.66
CA LEU A 213 21.78 1.33 11.78
C LEU A 213 22.78 0.61 12.70
N GLU A 214 22.31 0.02 13.80
CA GLU A 214 23.15 -0.75 14.73
C GLU A 214 23.83 -1.94 14.05
N LYS A 215 23.19 -2.50 13.02
CA LYS A 215 23.66 -3.63 12.21
C LYS A 215 24.45 -3.19 10.96
N GLY A 216 24.73 -1.90 10.81
CA GLY A 216 25.42 -1.34 9.65
C GLY A 216 24.55 -1.21 8.40
N ILE A 217 23.22 -1.32 8.53
CA ILE A 217 22.29 -1.10 7.42
C ILE A 217 21.94 0.38 7.40
N THR A 218 22.45 1.12 6.40
CA THR A 218 22.36 2.59 6.33
C THR A 218 21.41 3.11 5.26
N LYS A 219 20.97 2.26 4.33
CA LYS A 219 19.97 2.58 3.29
C LYS A 219 18.55 2.43 3.86
N TRP A 220 17.57 2.02 3.06
CA TRP A 220 16.20 1.87 3.52
C TRP A 220 16.11 1.04 4.82
N PRO A 221 15.35 1.50 5.84
CA PRO A 221 14.49 2.68 5.87
C PRO A 221 15.16 3.96 6.44
N ILE A 222 16.48 3.96 6.65
CA ILE A 222 17.24 5.04 7.28
C ILE A 222 17.37 6.26 6.37
N ASP A 223 17.72 6.05 5.11
CA ASP A 223 17.85 7.12 4.10
C ASP A 223 16.51 7.83 3.79
N VAL A 224 15.38 7.17 4.05
CA VAL A 224 14.03 7.78 4.00
C VAL A 224 13.83 8.79 5.14
N VAL A 225 14.32 8.47 6.34
CA VAL A 225 14.22 9.37 7.51
C VAL A 225 15.26 10.47 7.44
N ASN A 226 16.51 10.11 7.18
CA ASN A 226 17.61 11.07 7.01
C ASN A 226 18.56 10.59 5.89
N PRO A 227 18.48 11.19 4.69
CA PRO A 227 19.29 10.79 3.53
C PRO A 227 20.78 11.08 3.70
N LYS A 228 21.19 11.84 4.72
CA LYS A 228 22.61 12.12 5.02
C LYS A 228 23.26 11.04 5.87
N VAL A 229 22.48 10.24 6.61
CA VAL A 229 23.01 9.21 7.51
C VAL A 229 23.93 8.20 6.80
N PRO A 230 23.63 7.69 5.58
CA PRO A 230 24.59 6.85 4.86
C PRO A 230 25.98 7.47 4.71
N GLY A 231 26.07 8.71 4.24
CA GLY A 231 27.34 9.41 4.07
C GLY A 231 28.04 9.70 5.39
N ILE A 232 27.29 10.10 6.43
CA ILE A 232 27.85 10.32 7.78
C ILE A 232 28.44 9.02 8.33
N PHE A 233 27.77 7.89 8.12
CA PHE A 233 28.26 6.59 8.56
C PHE A 233 29.57 6.21 7.87
N GLU A 234 29.66 6.44 6.55
CA GLU A 234 30.86 6.16 5.76
C GLU A 234 32.03 7.08 6.14
N ASP A 235 31.77 8.38 6.31
CA ASP A 235 32.82 9.40 6.52
C ASP A 235 33.25 9.55 7.99
N GLN A 236 32.32 9.42 8.93
CA GLN A 236 32.50 9.80 10.35
C GLN A 236 32.22 8.64 11.32
N GLY A 237 31.74 7.50 10.81
CA GLY A 237 31.51 6.29 11.60
C GLY A 237 30.16 6.22 12.31
N LYS A 238 29.94 5.09 12.97
CA LYS A 238 28.65 4.65 13.52
C LYS A 238 28.06 5.58 14.57
N GLU A 239 28.86 6.14 15.49
CA GLU A 239 28.36 7.03 16.55
C GLU A 239 27.88 8.39 16.02
N ALA A 240 28.58 8.95 15.03
CA ALA A 240 28.15 10.18 14.36
C ALA A 240 26.83 9.96 13.60
N ALA A 241 26.73 8.83 12.89
CA ALA A 241 25.50 8.43 12.19
C ALA A 241 24.33 8.21 13.15
N ARG A 242 24.58 7.56 14.30
CA ARG A 242 23.59 7.37 15.37
C ARG A 242 23.09 8.72 15.89
N SER A 243 24.00 9.63 16.21
CA SER A 243 23.67 10.97 16.70
C SER A 243 22.82 11.75 15.69
N ALA A 244 23.19 11.69 14.40
CA ALA A 244 22.43 12.33 13.32
C ALA A 244 21.04 11.72 13.12
N LEU A 245 20.90 10.39 13.25
CA LEU A 245 19.61 9.71 13.19
C LEU A 245 18.71 10.17 14.33
N PHE A 246 19.15 10.05 15.59
CA PHE A 246 18.34 10.44 16.75
C PHE A 246 17.99 11.93 16.75
N ALA A 247 18.91 12.81 16.35
CA ALA A 247 18.59 14.22 16.14
C ALA A 247 17.46 14.44 15.12
N THR A 248 17.36 13.57 14.11
CA THR A 248 16.26 13.65 13.13
C THR A 248 14.94 13.14 13.71
N LEU A 249 14.98 12.02 14.45
CA LEU A 249 13.80 11.43 15.08
C LEU A 249 13.20 12.37 16.15
N ALA A 250 14.03 13.22 16.78
CA ALA A 250 13.68 14.18 17.82
C ALA A 250 13.35 15.59 17.28
N ASN A 251 13.22 15.77 15.96
CA ASN A 251 12.89 17.09 15.41
C ASN A 251 11.46 17.50 15.76
N ASP A 252 11.32 18.69 16.34
CA ASP A 252 10.05 19.40 16.56
C ASP A 252 9.72 20.33 15.40
N TYR A 253 8.45 20.33 15.01
CA TYR A 253 7.90 21.25 14.01
C TYR A 253 6.38 21.27 14.12
N ASP A 254 5.90 21.95 15.16
CA ASP A 254 4.49 22.19 15.36
C ASP A 254 4.03 23.51 14.72
N ALA A 255 2.71 23.69 14.63
CA ALA A 255 2.10 24.90 14.10
C ALA A 255 2.38 26.16 14.96
N ALA A 256 2.93 26.01 16.18
CA ALA A 256 3.30 27.12 17.04
C ALA A 256 4.70 27.68 16.72
N SER A 257 5.60 26.83 16.21
CA SER A 257 7.01 27.14 16.00
C SER A 257 7.44 27.11 14.53
N THR A 258 6.65 26.48 13.65
CA THR A 258 7.01 26.26 12.25
C THR A 258 5.88 26.73 11.31
N PRO A 259 6.18 27.46 10.23
CA PRO A 259 5.18 27.83 9.23
C PRO A 259 4.47 26.59 8.66
N THR A 260 3.15 26.68 8.44
CA THR A 260 2.34 25.55 7.93
C THR A 260 2.91 24.95 6.65
N GLN A 261 3.39 25.79 5.72
CA GLN A 261 4.00 25.33 4.47
C GLN A 261 5.23 24.44 4.73
N ASP A 262 6.09 24.83 5.68
CA ASP A 262 7.30 24.07 6.03
C ASP A 262 6.94 22.75 6.73
N ILE A 263 5.86 22.72 7.49
CA ILE A 263 5.32 21.49 8.12
C ILE A 263 4.78 20.53 7.05
N GLU A 264 3.97 21.06 6.13
CA GLU A 264 3.40 20.30 5.01
C GLU A 264 4.48 19.75 4.07
N ASP A 265 5.62 20.46 3.99
CA ASP A 265 6.76 20.05 3.18
C ASP A 265 7.70 19.04 3.85
N ARG A 266 7.55 18.79 5.16
CA ARG A 266 8.37 17.83 5.90
C ARG A 266 7.88 16.39 5.79
N SER A 267 8.82 15.47 5.96
CA SER A 267 8.51 14.06 6.12
C SER A 267 8.13 13.78 7.57
N TRP A 268 6.89 13.35 7.79
CA TRP A 268 6.40 12.93 9.11
C TRP A 268 6.89 11.54 9.53
N TYR A 269 7.56 10.81 8.63
CA TYR A 269 8.05 9.47 8.92
C TYR A 269 9.19 9.50 9.94
N GLY A 270 9.06 8.69 10.99
CA GLY A 270 10.10 8.41 11.96
C GLY A 270 10.19 9.36 13.15
N ARG A 271 9.28 10.33 13.31
CA ARG A 271 9.25 11.17 14.51
C ARG A 271 8.94 10.36 15.76
N CYS A 272 9.74 10.54 16.81
CA CYS A 272 9.60 9.81 18.06
C CYS A 272 8.60 10.49 19.01
N VAL A 273 7.58 9.77 19.47
CA VAL A 273 6.54 10.29 20.40
C VAL A 273 7.10 10.74 21.77
N TRP A 274 8.30 10.30 22.15
CA TRP A 274 8.94 10.67 23.43
C TRP A 274 9.93 11.81 23.29
N GLU A 275 10.53 11.95 22.12
CA GLU A 275 11.63 12.90 21.87
C GLU A 275 11.19 14.02 20.93
N SER A 276 9.90 14.10 20.57
CA SER A 276 9.33 15.16 19.75
C SER A 276 7.86 15.44 20.11
N ASP A 277 7.26 16.48 19.52
CA ASP A 277 5.85 16.87 19.66
C ASP A 277 4.83 15.89 19.03
N ASN A 278 5.29 14.75 18.52
CA ASN A 278 4.45 13.72 17.91
C ASN A 278 3.51 13.08 18.96
N ASP A 279 2.19 13.16 18.75
CA ASP A 279 1.16 12.71 19.69
C ASP A 279 0.51 11.37 19.32
N VAL A 280 1.10 10.63 18.38
CA VAL A 280 0.68 9.27 18.01
C VAL A 280 0.72 8.33 19.22
N CYS A 281 -0.31 7.49 19.39
CA CYS A 281 -0.36 6.53 20.48
C CYS A 281 0.77 5.50 20.37
N ASP A 282 1.39 5.18 21.50
CA ASP A 282 2.40 4.13 21.66
C ASP A 282 1.80 2.76 21.99
N ASP A 283 0.65 2.77 22.66
CA ASP A 283 -0.24 1.65 22.93
C ASP A 283 -1.67 2.05 22.59
N GLN A 284 -2.28 1.37 21.63
CA GLN A 284 -3.68 1.58 21.28
C GLN A 284 -4.38 0.24 21.09
N THR A 285 -5.47 0.03 21.83
CA THR A 285 -6.36 -1.12 21.66
C THR A 285 -7.71 -0.65 21.12
N VAL A 286 -8.13 -1.23 19.99
CA VAL A 286 -9.39 -0.93 19.31
C VAL A 286 -10.24 -2.20 19.27
N PRO A 287 -11.23 -2.35 20.17
CA PRO A 287 -12.18 -3.45 20.13
C PRO A 287 -13.31 -3.16 19.13
N PHE A 288 -13.68 -4.18 18.38
CA PHE A 288 -14.83 -4.22 17.49
C PHE A 288 -15.77 -5.33 17.94
N THR A 289 -17.08 -5.06 17.90
CA THR A 289 -18.12 -6.04 18.18
C THR A 289 -19.14 -6.03 17.06
N TRP A 290 -19.50 -7.23 16.59
CA TRP A 290 -20.63 -7.44 15.69
C TRP A 290 -21.72 -8.18 16.44
N GLU A 291 -22.95 -7.72 16.27
CA GLU A 291 -24.15 -8.40 16.77
C GLU A 291 -24.48 -9.63 15.92
N ASP A 292 -25.38 -10.47 16.44
CA ASP A 292 -25.97 -11.56 15.67
C ASP A 292 -26.67 -10.99 14.44
N ASP A 293 -26.36 -11.55 13.28
CA ASP A 293 -26.97 -11.19 12.01
C ASP A 293 -27.80 -12.38 11.49
N PRO A 294 -29.08 -12.47 11.87
CA PRO A 294 -29.93 -13.59 11.48
C PRO A 294 -30.19 -13.65 9.97
N ALA A 295 -29.97 -12.55 9.23
CA ALA A 295 -30.17 -12.53 7.78
C ALA A 295 -29.10 -13.32 7.02
N VAL A 296 -27.94 -13.54 7.64
CA VAL A 296 -26.83 -14.33 7.07
C VAL A 296 -26.36 -15.45 8.00
N GLU A 297 -27.20 -15.83 8.98
CA GLU A 297 -26.92 -16.86 10.01
C GLU A 297 -25.55 -16.68 10.70
N ARG A 298 -25.11 -15.43 10.85
CA ARG A 298 -23.79 -15.10 11.38
C ARG A 298 -23.94 -14.71 12.84
N GLY A 299 -23.46 -15.57 13.74
CA GLY A 299 -23.41 -15.26 15.16
C GLY A 299 -22.50 -14.06 15.47
N ALA A 300 -22.72 -13.45 16.63
CA ALA A 300 -21.94 -12.34 17.16
C ALA A 300 -20.44 -12.62 17.13
N LYS A 301 -19.65 -11.58 16.87
CA LYS A 301 -18.18 -11.68 16.73
C LYS A 301 -17.47 -10.55 17.45
N THR A 302 -16.21 -10.81 17.80
CA THR A 302 -15.32 -9.79 18.36
C THR A 302 -14.01 -9.72 17.59
N ALA A 303 -13.44 -8.53 17.48
CA ALA A 303 -12.07 -8.35 17.01
C ALA A 303 -11.35 -7.33 17.88
N ILE A 304 -10.09 -7.58 18.20
CA ILE A 304 -9.24 -6.63 18.91
C ILE A 304 -8.03 -6.35 18.02
N PHE A 305 -7.85 -5.09 17.68
CA PHE A 305 -6.61 -4.60 17.10
C PHE A 305 -5.80 -3.91 18.19
N HIS A 306 -4.55 -4.32 18.36
CA HIS A 306 -3.61 -3.76 19.31
C HIS A 306 -2.40 -3.23 18.56
N MET A 307 -2.07 -1.96 18.74
CA MET A 307 -0.81 -1.38 18.29
C MET A 307 0.06 -1.13 19.50
N ILE A 308 1.34 -1.55 19.45
CA ILE A 308 2.25 -1.45 20.59
C ILE A 308 3.70 -1.17 20.15
N ALA A 309 4.31 -0.11 20.69
CA ALA A 309 5.70 0.22 20.41
C ALA A 309 6.69 -0.54 21.33
N GLN A 310 6.31 -0.87 22.57
CA GLN A 310 7.19 -1.40 23.63
C GLN A 310 7.26 -2.93 23.62
N THR A 311 7.74 -3.49 22.52
CA THR A 311 7.90 -4.95 22.38
C THR A 311 9.20 -5.33 21.70
N LEU A 312 9.70 -6.55 21.94
CA LEU A 312 10.85 -7.11 21.22
C LEU A 312 10.49 -7.52 19.78
N ALA A 313 9.23 -7.89 19.55
CA ALA A 313 8.72 -8.39 18.29
C ALA A 313 8.44 -7.27 17.27
N GLN A 314 9.38 -6.34 17.05
CA GLN A 314 9.18 -5.18 16.18
C GLN A 314 8.94 -5.59 14.72
N CYS A 315 7.94 -5.04 14.06
CA CYS A 315 7.55 -5.43 12.70
C CYS A 315 7.18 -6.92 12.56
N GLU A 316 6.89 -7.61 13.66
CA GLU A 316 6.45 -9.01 13.68
C GLU A 316 4.97 -9.06 14.09
N ARG A 317 4.11 -8.77 13.10
CA ARG A 317 2.66 -8.90 13.21
C ARG A 317 2.29 -10.29 13.69
N ARG A 318 1.39 -10.36 14.66
CA ARG A 318 0.98 -11.60 15.30
C ARG A 318 -0.47 -11.56 15.75
N GLY A 319 -1.05 -12.72 15.98
CA GLY A 319 -2.42 -12.77 16.46
C GLY A 319 -2.93 -14.17 16.73
N ARG A 320 -4.19 -14.18 17.18
CA ARG A 320 -4.98 -15.38 17.39
C ARG A 320 -6.35 -15.24 16.75
N ILE A 321 -6.86 -16.33 16.22
CA ILE A 321 -8.22 -16.42 15.69
C ILE A 321 -8.86 -17.65 16.29
N TYR A 322 -9.98 -17.45 16.96
CA TYR A 322 -10.75 -18.50 17.59
C TYR A 322 -11.96 -18.80 16.75
N GLY A 323 -12.20 -20.08 16.47
CA GLY A 323 -13.37 -20.54 15.75
C GLY A 323 -14.11 -21.65 16.51
N THR A 324 -15.26 -22.02 15.98
CA THR A 324 -16.14 -23.05 16.56
C THR A 324 -15.52 -24.45 16.67
N THR A 325 -14.53 -24.78 15.84
CA THR A 325 -13.94 -26.13 15.79
C THR A 325 -12.42 -26.14 15.89
N GLY A 326 -11.81 -24.98 16.14
CA GLY A 326 -10.36 -24.89 16.27
C GLY A 326 -9.89 -23.47 16.59
N GLU A 327 -8.57 -23.32 16.63
CA GLU A 327 -7.92 -22.02 16.77
C GLU A 327 -6.70 -21.89 15.85
N ILE A 328 -6.39 -20.65 15.50
CA ILE A 328 -5.18 -20.29 14.77
C ILE A 328 -4.35 -19.35 15.63
N ALA A 329 -3.05 -19.63 15.75
CA ALA A 329 -2.04 -18.68 16.20
C ALA A 329 -1.08 -18.38 15.05
N TYR A 330 -0.77 -17.10 14.82
CA TYR A 330 0.16 -16.72 13.76
C TYR A 330 1.10 -15.59 14.20
N ASP A 331 2.25 -15.54 13.54
CA ASP A 331 3.19 -14.43 13.53
C ASP A 331 3.54 -14.10 12.07
N SER A 332 4.56 -13.27 11.84
CA SER A 332 4.94 -12.88 10.47
C SER A 332 5.66 -13.99 9.68
N GLN A 333 5.92 -15.14 10.27
CA GLN A 333 6.66 -16.26 9.67
C GLN A 333 5.82 -17.52 9.52
N SER A 334 4.88 -17.74 10.43
CA SER A 334 4.16 -19.01 10.55
C SER A 334 2.69 -18.83 10.91
N ILE A 335 1.91 -19.85 10.57
CA ILE A 335 0.49 -19.99 10.91
C ILE A 335 0.33 -21.39 11.48
N THR A 336 -0.12 -21.49 12.73
CA THR A 336 -0.37 -22.77 13.42
C THR A 336 -1.86 -22.91 13.63
N VAL A 337 -2.43 -24.00 13.11
CA VAL A 337 -3.85 -24.36 13.24
C VAL A 337 -3.97 -25.55 14.17
N HIS A 338 -4.89 -25.47 15.13
CA HIS A 338 -5.26 -26.57 16.00
C HIS A 338 -6.75 -26.91 15.80
N ASP A 339 -7.04 -28.16 15.46
CA ASP A 339 -8.41 -28.66 15.28
C ASP A 339 -8.89 -29.38 16.55
N PHE A 340 -10.00 -28.91 17.13
CA PHE A 340 -10.52 -29.45 18.40
C PHE A 340 -11.20 -30.82 18.24
N LYS A 341 -11.65 -31.19 17.04
CA LYS A 341 -12.32 -32.47 16.79
C LYS A 341 -11.30 -33.61 16.68
N SER A 342 -10.20 -33.38 15.96
CA SER A 342 -9.14 -34.37 15.79
C SER A 342 -8.07 -34.30 16.88
N GLY A 343 -7.90 -33.13 17.52
CA GLY A 343 -6.78 -32.85 18.43
C GLY A 343 -5.45 -32.61 17.71
N GLU A 344 -5.45 -32.53 16.37
CA GLU A 344 -4.24 -32.33 15.56
C GLU A 344 -3.82 -30.86 15.54
N THR A 345 -2.50 -30.63 15.53
CA THR A 345 -1.91 -29.30 15.34
C THR A 345 -1.01 -29.30 14.11
N LYS A 346 -1.23 -28.35 13.20
CA LYS A 346 -0.44 -28.20 11.98
C LYS A 346 0.14 -26.79 11.87
N THR A 347 1.44 -26.70 11.64
CA THR A 347 2.13 -25.42 11.40
C THR A 347 2.51 -25.29 9.94
N HIS A 348 2.14 -24.15 9.36
CA HIS A 348 2.46 -23.74 8.01
C HIS A 348 3.52 -22.64 8.05
N LYS A 349 4.51 -22.72 7.16
CA LYS A 349 5.55 -21.69 6.96
C LYS A 349 5.53 -21.26 5.49
N PRO A 350 4.65 -20.31 5.12
CA PRO A 350 4.52 -19.87 3.73
C PRO A 350 5.84 -19.27 3.26
N GLU A 351 6.26 -19.63 2.05
CA GLU A 351 7.49 -19.12 1.47
C GLU A 351 7.38 -17.61 1.20
N VAL A 352 8.43 -16.88 1.61
CA VAL A 352 8.56 -15.46 1.33
C VAL A 352 9.47 -15.30 0.12
N PRO A 353 9.04 -14.63 -0.96
CA PRO A 353 9.88 -14.48 -2.14
C PRO A 353 11.19 -13.75 -1.81
N VAL A 354 12.29 -14.18 -2.43
CA VAL A 354 13.60 -13.57 -2.27
C VAL A 354 13.56 -12.11 -2.73
N ASN A 355 14.21 -11.20 -1.99
CA ASN A 355 14.18 -9.75 -2.24
C ASN A 355 12.77 -9.12 -2.20
N SER A 356 11.83 -9.75 -1.51
CA SER A 356 10.49 -9.20 -1.35
C SER A 356 10.40 -8.14 -0.27
N HIS A 357 9.59 -7.13 -0.54
CA HIS A 357 9.19 -6.12 0.43
C HIS A 357 7.82 -6.52 0.99
N HIS A 358 7.61 -6.34 2.30
CA HIS A 358 6.37 -6.73 3.00
C HIS A 358 5.99 -8.20 2.80
N GLY A 359 6.98 -9.10 2.79
CA GLY A 359 6.76 -10.53 2.62
C GLY A 359 6.19 -10.93 1.24
N GLY A 360 6.39 -10.10 0.21
CA GLY A 360 5.85 -10.35 -1.15
C GLY A 360 4.56 -9.60 -1.45
N GLY A 361 4.03 -8.83 -0.50
CA GLY A 361 2.77 -8.11 -0.68
C GLY A 361 2.81 -7.06 -1.80
N ASP A 362 3.94 -6.38 -2.00
CA ASP A 362 4.09 -5.35 -3.04
C ASP A 362 3.98 -5.94 -4.46
N ASP A 363 4.67 -7.06 -4.69
CA ASP A 363 4.57 -7.82 -5.94
C ASP A 363 3.17 -8.42 -6.09
N GLY A 364 2.61 -9.01 -5.03
CA GLY A 364 1.27 -9.58 -5.03
C GLY A 364 0.19 -8.57 -5.41
N LEU A 365 0.20 -7.38 -4.81
CA LEU A 365 -0.71 -6.29 -5.13
C LEU A 365 -0.54 -5.85 -6.58
N THR A 366 0.70 -5.61 -7.01
CA THR A 366 1.01 -5.20 -8.39
C THR A 366 0.44 -6.20 -9.38
N GLN A 367 0.70 -7.49 -9.17
CA GLN A 367 0.23 -8.53 -10.09
C GLN A 367 -1.28 -8.67 -10.12
N CYS A 368 -1.96 -8.58 -8.97
CA CYS A 368 -3.42 -8.57 -8.93
C CYS A 368 -3.98 -7.38 -9.70
N PHE A 369 -3.41 -6.19 -9.51
CA PHE A 369 -3.83 -4.98 -10.23
C PHE A 369 -3.59 -5.10 -11.74
N LEU A 370 -2.41 -5.56 -12.17
CA LEU A 370 -2.10 -5.78 -13.59
C LEU A 370 -3.06 -6.79 -14.24
N ASN A 371 -3.38 -7.89 -13.55
CA ASN A 371 -4.32 -8.88 -14.06
C ASN A 371 -5.75 -8.32 -14.16
N ALA A 372 -6.19 -7.52 -13.18
CA ALA A 372 -7.48 -6.85 -13.22
C ALA A 372 -7.59 -5.89 -14.41
N VAL A 373 -6.58 -5.05 -14.62
CA VAL A 373 -6.52 -4.12 -15.74
C VAL A 373 -6.50 -4.87 -17.07
N LYS A 374 -5.70 -5.95 -17.17
CA LYS A 374 -5.65 -6.79 -18.36
C LYS A 374 -7.02 -7.37 -18.71
N ALA A 375 -7.70 -7.98 -17.73
CA ALA A 375 -9.00 -8.61 -17.94
C ALA A 375 -10.06 -7.62 -18.44
N VAL A 376 -10.07 -6.41 -17.88
CA VAL A 376 -10.95 -5.33 -18.33
C VAL A 376 -10.59 -4.86 -19.75
N LYS A 377 -9.29 -4.64 -20.03
CA LYS A 377 -8.82 -4.18 -21.34
C LYS A 377 -9.12 -5.19 -22.44
N GLU A 378 -8.98 -6.48 -22.16
CA GLU A 378 -9.29 -7.59 -23.07
C GLU A 378 -10.79 -7.91 -23.13
N ARG A 379 -11.63 -7.22 -22.34
CA ARG A 379 -13.08 -7.43 -22.23
C ARG A 379 -13.46 -8.85 -21.81
N SER A 380 -12.59 -9.53 -21.06
CA SER A 380 -12.87 -10.85 -20.49
C SER A 380 -13.62 -10.77 -19.16
N MET A 381 -13.53 -9.63 -18.48
CA MET A 381 -14.32 -9.30 -17.29
C MET A 381 -14.75 -7.83 -17.35
N ASP A 382 -15.89 -7.51 -16.75
CA ASP A 382 -16.22 -6.12 -16.45
C ASP A 382 -15.42 -5.61 -15.23
N VAL A 383 -15.47 -4.30 -14.97
CA VAL A 383 -14.70 -3.70 -13.88
C VAL A 383 -15.15 -4.21 -12.51
N PRO A 384 -16.44 -4.24 -12.15
CA PRO A 384 -16.89 -4.79 -10.87
C PRO A 384 -16.44 -6.25 -10.63
N GLU A 385 -16.49 -7.09 -11.66
CA GLU A 385 -16.02 -8.47 -11.61
C GLU A 385 -14.51 -8.53 -11.39
N ALA A 386 -13.71 -7.85 -12.23
CA ALA A 386 -12.26 -7.84 -12.10
C ALA A 386 -11.80 -7.27 -10.75
N GLN A 387 -12.46 -6.22 -10.27
CA GLN A 387 -12.23 -5.59 -8.97
C GLN A 387 -12.43 -6.60 -7.82
N ARG A 388 -13.59 -7.28 -7.78
CA ARG A 388 -13.86 -8.28 -6.74
C ARG A 388 -12.99 -9.52 -6.86
N TYR A 389 -12.69 -9.95 -8.09
CA TYR A 389 -11.95 -11.17 -8.34
C TYR A 389 -10.47 -11.00 -7.96
N TYR A 390 -9.77 -10.05 -8.59
CA TYR A 390 -8.33 -9.88 -8.44
C TYR A 390 -7.96 -9.06 -7.20
N MET A 391 -8.63 -7.94 -6.95
CA MET A 391 -8.29 -7.08 -5.80
C MET A 391 -8.89 -7.61 -4.49
N GLY A 392 -9.97 -8.41 -4.56
CA GLY A 392 -10.62 -8.95 -3.37
C GLY A 392 -11.26 -7.87 -2.47
N CYS A 393 -11.44 -6.67 -2.99
CA CYS A 393 -12.13 -5.56 -2.33
C CYS A 393 -12.74 -4.60 -3.35
N THR A 394 -13.81 -3.93 -2.94
CA THR A 394 -14.47 -2.85 -3.67
C THR A 394 -13.92 -1.49 -3.24
N LEU A 395 -14.25 -0.42 -3.98
CA LEU A 395 -13.98 0.94 -3.53
C LEU A 395 -14.65 1.23 -2.18
N GLU A 396 -15.86 0.72 -1.95
CA GLU A 396 -16.55 0.88 -0.68
C GLU A 396 -15.78 0.22 0.48
N ASP A 397 -15.19 -0.96 0.28
CA ASP A 397 -14.36 -1.61 1.30
C ASP A 397 -13.13 -0.76 1.66
N VAL A 398 -12.54 -0.06 0.68
CA VAL A 398 -11.44 0.88 0.92
C VAL A 398 -11.92 2.07 1.75
N ILE A 399 -13.09 2.64 1.45
CA ILE A 399 -13.65 3.74 2.25
C ILE A 399 -13.98 3.27 3.65
N ARG A 400 -14.62 2.10 3.81
CA ARG A 400 -14.92 1.48 5.11
C ARG A 400 -13.67 1.28 5.96
N SER A 401 -12.58 0.78 5.38
CA SER A 401 -11.34 0.56 6.14
C SER A 401 -10.72 1.86 6.67
N HIS A 402 -10.79 2.96 5.92
CA HIS A 402 -10.26 4.26 6.36
C HIS A 402 -11.22 4.96 7.32
N ALA A 403 -12.53 4.90 7.05
CA ALA A 403 -13.57 5.39 7.94
C ALA A 403 -13.47 4.76 9.34
N ALA A 404 -13.15 3.46 9.43
CA ALA A 404 -12.92 2.78 10.71
C ALA A 404 -11.78 3.40 11.52
N VAL A 405 -10.73 3.91 10.87
CA VAL A 405 -9.62 4.62 11.56
C VAL A 405 -10.11 5.94 12.14
N PHE A 406 -10.87 6.73 11.38
CA PHE A 406 -11.43 8.00 11.88
C PHE A 406 -12.46 7.77 13.00
N ALA A 407 -13.29 6.74 12.89
CA ALA A 407 -14.22 6.36 13.95
C ALA A 407 -13.51 5.91 15.23
N ALA A 408 -12.44 5.12 15.12
CA ALA A 408 -11.62 4.71 16.26
C ALA A 408 -10.92 5.91 16.92
N GLU A 409 -10.49 6.89 16.12
CA GLU A 409 -9.88 8.12 16.63
C GLU A 409 -10.90 9.04 17.32
N GLU A 410 -12.11 9.17 16.79
CA GLU A 410 -13.23 9.85 17.48
C GLU A 410 -13.55 9.17 18.81
N ALA A 411 -13.66 7.83 18.82
CA ALA A 411 -13.92 7.04 20.01
C ALA A 411 -12.85 7.30 21.10
N ARG A 412 -11.56 7.32 20.69
CA ARG A 412 -10.42 7.58 21.59
C ARG A 412 -10.45 9.00 22.15
N ARG A 413 -10.55 10.02 21.29
CA ARG A 413 -10.50 11.43 21.70
C ARG A 413 -11.68 11.84 22.57
N GLU A 414 -12.87 11.35 22.23
CA GLU A 414 -14.10 11.67 22.95
C GLU A 414 -14.41 10.69 24.08
N LYS A 415 -13.62 9.63 24.24
CA LYS A 415 -13.76 8.61 25.30
C LYS A 415 -15.15 7.95 25.30
N LYS A 416 -15.59 7.50 24.12
CA LYS A 416 -16.92 6.92 23.93
C LYS A 416 -16.89 5.67 23.05
N VAL A 417 -17.96 4.87 23.11
CA VAL A 417 -18.21 3.78 22.16
C VAL A 417 -18.94 4.33 20.95
N ILE A 418 -18.52 3.92 19.74
CA ILE A 418 -19.13 4.32 18.48
C ILE A 418 -20.04 3.21 17.95
N SER A 419 -21.31 3.54 17.70
CA SER A 419 -22.18 2.73 16.85
C SER A 419 -21.76 2.92 15.39
N TRP A 420 -21.24 1.86 14.75
CA TRP A 420 -20.74 1.94 13.37
C TRP A 420 -21.80 2.42 12.38
N LYS A 421 -23.02 1.91 12.51
CA LYS A 421 -24.12 2.26 11.60
C LYS A 421 -24.47 3.75 11.68
N GLU A 422 -24.68 4.25 12.90
CA GLU A 422 -25.01 5.67 13.14
C GLU A 422 -23.86 6.59 12.71
N TRP A 423 -22.63 6.20 13.02
CA TRP A 423 -21.44 6.96 12.63
C TRP A 423 -21.29 7.01 11.10
N TRP A 424 -21.51 5.89 10.41
CA TRP A 424 -21.45 5.81 8.96
C TRP A 424 -22.54 6.65 8.28
N GLU A 425 -23.78 6.54 8.76
CA GLU A 425 -24.90 7.36 8.27
C GLU A 425 -24.60 8.86 8.42
N ARG A 426 -24.09 9.27 9.58
CA ARG A 426 -23.78 10.68 9.88
C ARG A 426 -22.60 11.26 9.10
N ASN A 427 -21.58 10.45 8.79
CA ASN A 427 -20.30 10.96 8.29
C ASN A 427 -20.00 10.59 6.83
N VAL A 428 -20.68 9.61 6.25
CA VAL A 428 -20.36 9.07 4.92
C VAL A 428 -21.53 9.18 3.93
N VAL A 429 -22.76 8.93 4.38
CA VAL A 429 -23.94 8.93 3.49
C VAL A 429 -24.49 10.34 3.23
N THR A 430 -24.30 11.26 4.18
CA THR A 430 -24.80 12.64 4.18
C THR A 430 -24.20 13.54 3.11
#